data_AF-A0A8T6E506-F1
#
_entry.id   AF-A0A8T6E506-F1
#
_cell.length_a   1.000
_cell.length_b   1.000
_cell.length_c   1.000
_cell.angle_alpha   90.00
_cell.angle_beta   90.00
_cell.angle_gamma   90.00
#
_symmetry.space_group_name_H-M   'P 1'
#
loop_
_entity.id
_entity.type
_entity.pdbx_description
1 polymer ?
#
loop_
_entity_poly.entity_id
_entity_poly.type
_entity_poly.pdbx_seq_one_letter_code
_entity_poly.pdbx_strand_id
1 'polypeptide(L)'
;MRIRSRIRGPKLRTKLLLLAAILLFAPFLFYTLLVEVETLLVDAQMNNQISLANSVAILFNNQKSLFQDLPTEIDESKDLIAQPLKGSVLLDGKVLDWNTPDSVISWKFGTDDGSFNLRLGEQISHLYGYVEIEDAEFVPRDPTTFSLDASDHLRVNYLNEDGELAEVAFTFSRAGVASAYTYLANQQGDDLDPDENVGAFLAETATGVNIEFTIPLNIIVDRSVFAVTYVDVDVNPVERSQTTTTQPTAAGLDYFELVVYRSATILEKIESLGFEDTRVMI
;
A
#
# COMPACT_ATOMS: atom_id res chain seq x y z
N MET A 1 -85.97 -20.11 -46.49
CA MET A 1 -86.47 -18.91 -45.79
C MET A 1 -85.61 -18.69 -44.55
N ARG A 2 -84.87 -17.57 -44.44
CA ARG A 2 -83.85 -17.32 -43.40
C ARG A 2 -84.49 -16.79 -42.11
N ILE A 3 -84.23 -17.44 -40.97
CA ILE A 3 -84.63 -16.94 -39.64
C ILE A 3 -83.39 -16.30 -39.00
N ARG A 4 -83.31 -14.96 -39.04
CA ARG A 4 -82.33 -14.17 -38.27
C ARG A 4 -82.94 -13.90 -36.89
N SER A 5 -82.46 -14.57 -35.84
CA SER A 5 -82.81 -14.23 -34.46
C SER A 5 -82.08 -12.94 -34.07
N ARG A 6 -82.86 -11.89 -33.80
CA ARG A 6 -82.36 -10.59 -33.33
C ARG A 6 -82.16 -10.70 -31.82
N ILE A 7 -80.92 -10.85 -31.37
CA ILE A 7 -80.58 -10.80 -29.94
C ILE A 7 -80.96 -9.40 -29.43
N ARG A 8 -82.03 -9.30 -28.64
CA ARG A 8 -82.40 -8.06 -27.96
C ARG A 8 -81.44 -7.88 -26.78
N GLY A 9 -80.59 -6.86 -26.86
CA GLY A 9 -79.67 -6.53 -25.77
C GLY A 9 -80.40 -6.16 -24.47
N PRO A 10 -79.70 -6.19 -23.32
CA PRO A 10 -80.28 -5.91 -22.01
C PRO A 10 -80.87 -4.50 -21.96
N LYS A 11 -81.94 -4.34 -21.16
CA LYS A 11 -82.61 -3.05 -20.91
C LYS A 11 -81.59 -2.03 -20.37
N LEU A 12 -81.76 -0.75 -20.70
CA LEU A 12 -80.84 0.34 -20.33
C LEU A 12 -80.49 0.36 -18.84
N ARG A 13 -81.45 0.07 -17.96
CA ARG A 13 -81.27 -0.01 -16.50
C ARG A 13 -80.24 -1.06 -16.08
N THR A 14 -80.23 -2.22 -16.73
CA THR A 14 -79.27 -3.31 -16.44
C THR A 14 -77.86 -2.95 -16.89
N LYS A 15 -77.72 -2.21 -18.01
CA LYS A 15 -76.42 -1.70 -18.48
C LYS A 15 -75.83 -0.69 -17.50
N LEU A 16 -76.65 0.22 -17.00
CA LEU A 16 -76.25 1.22 -15.99
C LEU A 16 -75.85 0.56 -14.66
N LEU A 17 -76.60 -0.45 -14.20
CA LEU A 17 -76.24 -1.20 -12.99
C LEU A 17 -74.92 -1.97 -13.13
N LEU A 18 -74.68 -2.59 -14.30
CA LEU A 18 -73.41 -3.26 -14.58
C LEU A 18 -72.24 -2.28 -14.61
N LEU A 19 -72.42 -1.12 -15.26
CA LEU A 19 -71.39 -0.08 -15.29
C LEU A 19 -71.07 0.43 -13.87
N ALA A 20 -72.10 0.67 -13.05
CA ALA A 20 -71.91 1.10 -11.67
C ALA A 20 -71.22 0.04 -10.82
N ALA A 21 -71.57 -1.24 -11.01
CA ALA A 21 -70.91 -2.35 -10.31
C ALA A 21 -69.43 -2.50 -10.71
N ILE A 22 -69.12 -2.38 -12.01
CA ILE A 22 -67.73 -2.39 -12.50
C ILE A 22 -66.96 -1.19 -11.94
N LEU A 23 -67.58 0.00 -11.93
CA LEU A 23 -66.96 1.22 -11.43
C LEU A 23 -66.69 1.15 -9.91
N LEU A 24 -67.55 0.47 -9.15
CA LEU A 24 -67.36 0.24 -7.72
C LEU A 24 -66.29 -0.83 -7.43
N PHE A 25 -66.12 -1.80 -8.34
CA PHE A 25 -65.12 -2.87 -8.19
C PHE A 25 -63.71 -2.44 -8.60
N ALA A 26 -63.59 -1.46 -9.52
CA ALA A 26 -62.30 -0.96 -9.99
C ALA A 26 -61.37 -0.42 -8.87
N PRO A 27 -61.85 0.38 -7.89
CA PRO A 27 -61.02 0.82 -6.75
C PRO A 27 -60.45 -0.33 -5.93
N PHE A 28 -61.22 -1.40 -5.74
CA PHE A 28 -60.77 -2.59 -5.00
C PHE A 28 -59.64 -3.30 -5.74
N LEU A 29 -59.80 -3.52 -7.06
CA LEU A 29 -58.74 -4.09 -7.89
C LEU A 29 -57.48 -3.22 -7.92
N PHE A 30 -57.65 -1.90 -8.01
CA PHE A 30 -56.54 -0.97 -8.04
C PHE A 30 -55.75 -0.97 -6.73
N TYR A 31 -56.44 -1.04 -5.58
CA TYR A 31 -55.80 -1.16 -4.27
C TYR A 31 -54.97 -2.45 -4.15
N THR A 32 -55.54 -3.60 -4.53
CA THR A 32 -54.82 -4.89 -4.48
C THR A 32 -53.58 -4.88 -5.37
N LEU A 33 -53.70 -4.32 -6.59
CA LEU A 33 -52.57 -4.21 -7.51
C LEU A 33 -51.47 -3.30 -6.94
N LEU A 34 -51.83 -2.18 -6.33
CA LEU A 34 -50.86 -1.23 -5.78
C LEU A 34 -50.05 -1.87 -4.64
N VAL A 35 -50.72 -2.56 -3.72
CA VAL A 35 -50.06 -3.27 -2.62
C VAL A 35 -49.10 -4.33 -3.14
N GLU A 36 -49.49 -5.09 -4.17
CA GLU A 36 -48.64 -6.14 -4.72
C GLU A 36 -47.43 -5.59 -5.49
N VAL A 37 -47.57 -4.43 -6.14
CA VAL A 37 -46.44 -3.71 -6.74
C VAL A 37 -45.50 -3.16 -5.66
N GLU A 38 -46.04 -2.61 -4.57
CA GLU A 38 -45.25 -2.11 -3.45
C GLU A 38 -44.41 -3.22 -2.81
N THR A 39 -45.01 -4.37 -2.51
CA THR A 39 -44.28 -5.51 -1.92
C THR A 39 -43.19 -6.03 -2.85
N LEU A 40 -43.47 -6.15 -4.16
CA LEU A 40 -42.47 -6.57 -5.14
C LEU A 40 -41.30 -5.58 -5.25
N LEU A 41 -41.56 -4.28 -5.20
CA LEU A 41 -40.52 -3.25 -5.26
C LEU A 41 -39.66 -3.25 -3.98
N VAL A 42 -40.27 -3.38 -2.82
CA VAL A 42 -39.57 -3.48 -1.53
C VAL A 42 -38.70 -4.74 -1.49
N ASP A 43 -39.24 -5.89 -1.88
CA ASP A 43 -38.50 -7.15 -1.93
C ASP A 43 -37.33 -7.08 -2.93
N ALA A 44 -37.53 -6.46 -4.09
CA ALA A 44 -36.46 -6.27 -5.08
C ALA A 44 -35.34 -5.36 -4.53
N GLN A 45 -35.69 -4.28 -3.82
CA GLN A 45 -34.71 -3.41 -3.18
C GLN A 45 -33.93 -4.13 -2.07
N MET A 46 -34.63 -4.85 -1.19
CA MET A 46 -34.01 -5.62 -0.11
C MET A 46 -33.06 -6.71 -0.65
N ASN A 47 -33.48 -7.43 -1.69
CA ASN A 47 -32.64 -8.46 -2.32
C ASN A 47 -31.39 -7.87 -2.99
N ASN A 48 -31.50 -6.70 -3.62
CA ASN A 48 -30.34 -6.02 -4.19
C ASN A 48 -29.37 -5.57 -3.09
N GLN A 49 -29.87 -5.01 -1.98
CA GLN A 49 -29.02 -4.61 -0.86
C GLN A 49 -28.30 -5.80 -0.22
N ILE A 50 -28.98 -6.93 -0.02
CA ILE A 50 -28.38 -8.16 0.52
C ILE A 50 -27.35 -8.73 -0.46
N SER A 51 -27.64 -8.71 -1.76
CA SER A 51 -26.70 -9.19 -2.78
C SER A 51 -25.45 -8.31 -2.87
N LEU A 52 -25.60 -6.98 -2.74
CA LEU A 52 -24.49 -6.04 -2.66
C LEU A 52 -23.67 -6.26 -1.38
N ALA A 53 -24.32 -6.36 -0.23
CA ALA A 53 -23.64 -6.64 1.04
C ALA A 53 -22.87 -7.97 1.00
N ASN A 54 -23.46 -9.01 0.43
CA ASN A 54 -22.79 -10.30 0.23
C ASN A 54 -21.63 -10.21 -0.76
N SER A 55 -21.77 -9.45 -1.85
CA SER A 55 -20.70 -9.25 -2.84
C SER A 55 -19.52 -8.50 -2.23
N VAL A 56 -19.78 -7.44 -1.46
CA VAL A 56 -18.78 -6.73 -0.67
C VAL A 56 -18.13 -7.67 0.34
N ALA A 57 -18.92 -8.44 1.11
CA ALA A 57 -18.38 -9.40 2.07
C ALA A 57 -17.53 -10.49 1.42
N ILE A 58 -17.90 -10.99 0.23
CA ILE A 58 -17.12 -11.95 -0.54
C ILE A 58 -15.81 -11.32 -1.04
N LEU A 59 -15.85 -10.08 -1.55
CA LEU A 59 -14.65 -9.36 -1.99
C LEU A 59 -13.67 -9.16 -0.82
N PHE A 60 -14.15 -8.71 0.34
CA PHE A 60 -13.32 -8.55 1.53
C PHE A 60 -12.83 -9.89 2.09
N ASN A 61 -13.69 -10.91 2.18
CA ASN A 61 -13.33 -12.25 2.67
C ASN A 61 -12.35 -12.99 1.74
N ASN A 62 -12.39 -12.75 0.44
CA ASN A 62 -11.43 -13.29 -0.52
C ASN A 62 -10.08 -12.55 -0.51
N GLN A 63 -9.98 -11.44 0.20
CA GLN A 63 -8.76 -10.64 0.37
C GLN A 63 -8.15 -10.77 1.77
N LYS A 64 -8.39 -11.89 2.47
CA LYS A 64 -7.81 -12.17 3.80
C LYS A 64 -6.30 -11.94 3.88
N SER A 65 -5.56 -12.14 2.79
CA SER A 65 -4.12 -11.86 2.71
C SER A 65 -3.77 -10.38 2.92
N LEU A 66 -4.69 -9.44 2.74
CA LEU A 66 -4.47 -8.00 2.97
C LEU A 66 -4.57 -7.60 4.44
N PHE A 67 -5.19 -8.44 5.27
CA PHE A 67 -5.37 -8.20 6.71
C PHE A 67 -4.56 -9.17 7.58
N GLN A 68 -3.97 -10.23 6.99
CA GLN A 68 -3.15 -11.20 7.72
C GLN A 68 -1.80 -10.64 8.18
N ASP A 69 -1.29 -9.61 7.51
CA ASP A 69 0.04 -9.04 7.77
C ASP A 69 -0.01 -7.78 8.64
N LEU A 70 -1.20 -7.44 9.17
CA LEU A 70 -1.37 -6.27 10.03
C LEU A 70 -1.25 -6.71 11.50
N PRO A 71 -0.25 -6.24 12.26
CA PRO A 71 -0.14 -6.57 13.66
C PRO A 71 -1.35 -6.03 14.44
N THR A 72 -1.79 -6.79 15.44
CA THR A 72 -2.96 -6.43 16.27
C THR A 72 -2.71 -5.24 17.19
N GLU A 73 -1.44 -4.95 17.49
CA GLU A 73 -0.97 -3.76 18.18
C GLU A 73 0.29 -3.29 17.45
N ILE A 74 0.35 -2.01 17.09
CA ILE A 74 1.53 -1.38 16.48
C ILE A 74 2.32 -0.74 17.62
N ASP A 75 3.57 -1.15 17.79
CA ASP A 75 4.51 -0.48 18.70
C ASP A 75 5.41 0.42 17.86
N GLU A 76 5.08 1.73 17.78
CA GLU A 76 5.89 2.71 17.03
C GLU A 76 7.37 2.76 17.46
N SER A 77 7.71 2.18 18.63
CA SER A 77 9.09 2.07 19.10
C SER A 77 9.85 0.83 18.57
N LYS A 78 9.15 -0.14 17.95
CA LYS A 78 9.72 -1.42 17.46
C LYS A 78 9.35 -1.76 16.02
N ASP A 79 8.33 -1.09 15.48
CA ASP A 79 7.79 -1.38 14.16
C ASP A 79 8.20 -0.29 13.17
N LEU A 80 8.83 -0.70 12.08
CA LEU A 80 9.09 0.13 10.91
C LEU A 80 7.94 -0.06 9.92
N ILE A 81 7.26 1.03 9.57
CA ILE A 81 5.98 0.96 8.85
C ILE A 81 6.18 1.44 7.41
N ALA A 82 6.10 0.52 6.45
CA ALA A 82 6.06 0.88 5.03
C ALA A 82 4.61 1.24 4.63
N GLN A 83 4.39 2.52 4.33
CA GLN A 83 3.07 3.02 3.94
C GLN A 83 2.85 2.95 2.42
N PRO A 84 1.61 2.77 1.95
CA PRO A 84 1.37 2.71 0.52
C PRO A 84 1.56 4.06 -0.15
N LEU A 85 2.44 4.13 -1.14
CA LEU A 85 2.72 5.36 -1.85
C LEU A 85 1.63 5.62 -2.92
N LYS A 86 1.09 6.84 -2.94
CA LYS A 86 -0.02 7.22 -3.82
C LYS A 86 0.43 7.51 -5.27
N GLY A 87 1.69 7.87 -5.46
CA GLY A 87 2.29 8.22 -6.77
C GLY A 87 3.44 7.28 -7.14
N SER A 88 3.95 7.37 -8.36
CA SER A 88 5.18 6.67 -8.76
C SER A 88 6.36 7.30 -8.04
N VAL A 89 7.19 6.49 -7.39
CA VAL A 89 8.49 6.94 -6.87
C VAL A 89 9.50 6.95 -8.01
N LEU A 90 10.15 8.09 -8.23
CA LEU A 90 11.33 8.17 -9.06
C LEU A 90 12.56 8.14 -8.15
N LEU A 91 13.48 7.19 -8.34
CA LEU A 91 14.75 7.17 -7.63
C LEU A 91 15.65 8.31 -8.13
N ASP A 92 15.52 9.49 -7.54
CA ASP A 92 16.28 10.69 -7.89
C ASP A 92 16.76 11.51 -6.67
N GLY A 93 16.53 10.99 -5.46
CA GLY A 93 16.96 11.58 -4.20
C GLY A 93 16.11 12.78 -3.75
N LYS A 94 14.91 12.99 -4.33
CA LYS A 94 14.04 14.12 -3.97
C LYS A 94 12.85 13.69 -3.14
N VAL A 95 12.65 14.42 -2.04
CA VAL A 95 11.49 14.25 -1.12
C VAL A 95 10.10 14.48 -1.74
N LEU A 96 10.01 15.01 -2.98
CA LEU A 96 8.71 15.42 -3.55
C LEU A 96 7.72 14.24 -3.65
N ASP A 97 8.22 13.06 -4.00
CA ASP A 97 7.40 11.86 -4.18
C ASP A 97 6.90 11.28 -2.84
N TRP A 98 7.48 11.73 -1.72
CA TRP A 98 7.22 11.27 -0.36
C TRP A 98 6.28 12.20 0.43
N ASN A 99 6.07 13.43 -0.05
CA ASN A 99 5.25 14.44 0.62
C ASN A 99 3.77 14.32 0.23
N THR A 100 3.10 13.28 0.71
CA THR A 100 1.62 13.22 0.68
C THR A 100 1.01 13.86 1.93
N PRO A 101 -0.19 14.48 1.84
CA PRO A 101 -0.86 15.14 2.98
C PRO A 101 -1.20 14.20 4.15
N ASP A 102 -1.22 12.89 3.92
CA ASP A 102 -1.11 11.86 4.96
C ASP A 102 0.37 11.46 5.00
N SER A 103 1.15 12.05 5.89
CA SER A 103 2.61 11.98 5.87
C SER A 103 3.13 10.58 6.18
N VAL A 104 4.03 10.09 5.33
CA VAL A 104 4.83 8.88 5.60
C VAL A 104 5.54 9.05 6.94
N ILE A 105 5.45 8.03 7.79
CA ILE A 105 6.09 8.05 9.11
C ILE A 105 7.60 8.20 8.90
N SER A 106 8.20 9.08 9.71
CA SER A 106 9.61 9.40 9.66
C SER A 106 10.26 8.99 10.98
N TRP A 107 11.22 8.07 10.93
CA TRP A 107 12.00 7.65 12.10
C TRP A 107 13.36 8.33 12.09
N LYS A 108 13.75 8.93 13.21
CA LYS A 108 15.09 9.52 13.37
C LYS A 108 16.01 8.56 14.11
N PHE A 109 17.20 8.32 13.56
CA PHE A 109 18.24 7.49 14.13
C PHE A 109 19.55 8.29 14.27
N GLY A 110 20.29 8.03 15.34
CA GLY A 110 21.50 8.78 15.67
C GLY A 110 21.23 10.21 16.18
N THR A 111 22.29 10.85 16.68
CA THR A 111 22.25 12.23 17.19
C THR A 111 23.38 13.12 16.68
N ASP A 112 24.36 12.54 16.00
CA ASP A 112 25.63 13.16 15.64
C ASP A 112 25.86 13.03 14.11
N ASP A 113 27.11 13.09 13.67
CA ASP A 113 27.50 12.84 12.27
C ASP A 113 27.06 11.43 11.84
N GLY A 114 26.52 11.32 10.63
CA GLY A 114 25.91 10.10 10.12
C GLY A 114 24.52 9.78 10.71
N SER A 115 23.88 10.71 11.42
CA SER A 115 22.48 10.56 11.83
C SER A 115 21.54 10.67 10.63
N PHE A 116 20.37 10.02 10.69
CA PHE A 116 19.46 10.03 9.54
C PHE A 116 17.98 9.96 9.91
N ASN A 117 17.14 10.44 8.99
CA ASN A 117 15.70 10.23 9.00
C ASN A 117 15.33 9.19 7.94
N LEU A 118 14.60 8.15 8.33
CA LEU A 118 14.10 7.11 7.46
C LEU A 118 12.60 7.28 7.21
N ARG A 119 12.18 7.17 5.95
CA ARG A 119 10.79 6.96 5.53
C ARG A 119 10.71 5.70 4.69
N LEU A 120 9.67 4.90 4.92
CA LEU A 120 9.44 3.66 4.19
C LEU A 120 8.10 3.68 3.48
N GLY A 121 8.09 3.18 2.25
CA GLY A 121 6.88 3.08 1.46
C GLY A 121 6.79 1.80 0.65
N GLU A 122 5.57 1.39 0.30
CA GLU A 122 5.30 0.26 -0.58
C GLU A 122 4.64 0.74 -1.87
N GLN A 123 5.13 0.24 -2.99
CA GLN A 123 4.48 0.39 -4.28
C GLN A 123 4.82 -0.80 -5.18
N ILE A 124 3.79 -1.40 -5.81
CA ILE A 124 3.92 -2.46 -6.82
C ILE A 124 4.85 -3.59 -6.31
N SER A 125 4.62 -4.07 -5.08
CA SER A 125 5.41 -5.16 -4.47
C SER A 125 6.91 -4.84 -4.30
N HIS A 126 7.29 -3.57 -4.30
CA HIS A 126 8.61 -3.10 -3.92
C HIS A 126 8.52 -2.27 -2.65
N LEU A 127 9.50 -2.47 -1.78
CA LEU A 127 9.78 -1.60 -0.65
C LEU A 127 10.65 -0.46 -1.16
N TYR A 128 10.25 0.76 -0.87
CA TYR A 128 11.03 1.96 -1.10
C TYR A 128 11.47 2.52 0.25
N GLY A 129 12.68 3.06 0.30
CA GLY A 129 13.15 3.84 1.44
C GLY A 129 13.74 5.16 1.00
N TYR A 130 13.46 6.20 1.78
CA TYR A 130 14.08 7.52 1.65
C TYR A 130 14.81 7.84 2.95
N VAL A 131 16.11 8.07 2.83
CA VAL A 131 17.04 8.25 3.93
C VAL A 131 17.66 9.63 3.81
N GLU A 132 17.32 10.54 4.72
CA GLU A 132 17.92 11.88 4.81
C GLU A 132 19.03 11.85 5.84
N ILE A 133 20.27 11.93 5.39
CA ILE A 133 21.46 11.73 6.20
C ILE A 133 22.11 13.09 6.46
N GLU A 134 22.34 13.39 7.72
CA GLU A 134 23.20 14.49 8.16
C GLU A 134 24.64 13.96 8.22
N ASP A 135 25.47 14.43 7.29
CA ASP A 135 26.86 13.98 7.12
C ASP A 135 27.71 15.17 6.62
N ALA A 136 28.73 15.54 7.37
CA ALA A 136 29.56 16.68 7.02
C ALA A 136 30.48 16.43 5.80
N GLU A 137 30.93 15.19 5.60
CA GLU A 137 31.92 14.84 4.57
C GLU A 137 31.65 13.45 3.98
N PHE A 138 30.80 13.39 2.96
CA PHE A 138 30.54 12.14 2.24
C PHE A 138 31.81 11.58 1.56
N VAL A 139 32.20 10.36 1.93
CA VAL A 139 33.34 9.62 1.39
C VAL A 139 32.88 8.62 0.31
N PRO A 140 33.04 8.93 -0.99
CA PRO A 140 32.61 8.03 -2.05
C PRO A 140 33.52 6.80 -2.16
N ARG A 141 32.94 5.71 -2.63
CA ARG A 141 33.64 4.47 -2.91
C ARG A 141 34.68 4.64 -4.02
N ASP A 142 35.93 4.27 -3.72
CA ASP A 142 36.95 4.01 -4.74
C ASP A 142 36.61 2.68 -5.46
N PRO A 143 36.36 2.69 -6.79
CA PRO A 143 36.02 1.49 -7.54
C PRO A 143 37.16 0.45 -7.60
N THR A 144 38.38 0.82 -7.20
CA THR A 144 39.53 -0.10 -7.15
C THR A 144 39.66 -0.82 -5.80
N THR A 145 38.89 -0.42 -4.79
CA THR A 145 38.86 -1.07 -3.49
C THR A 145 37.86 -2.22 -3.48
N PHE A 146 38.29 -3.38 -2.98
CA PHE A 146 37.43 -4.57 -2.89
C PHE A 146 36.45 -4.50 -1.71
N SER A 147 36.91 -4.05 -0.54
CA SER A 147 36.07 -3.97 0.67
C SER A 147 34.90 -3.01 0.48
N LEU A 148 33.68 -3.46 0.79
CA LEU A 148 32.46 -2.62 0.82
C LEU A 148 32.51 -1.56 1.94
N ASP A 149 33.37 -1.77 2.94
CA ASP A 149 33.35 -1.02 4.21
C ASP A 149 34.36 0.12 4.26
N ALA A 150 35.00 0.42 3.12
CA ALA A 150 36.06 1.43 3.01
C ALA A 150 35.56 2.83 2.67
N SER A 151 34.25 3.02 2.55
CA SER A 151 33.59 4.26 2.13
C SER A 151 32.21 4.33 2.72
N ASP A 152 31.55 5.48 2.62
CA ASP A 152 30.19 5.63 3.09
C ASP A 152 29.22 4.79 2.27
N HIS A 153 28.32 4.11 2.98
CA HIS A 153 27.36 3.21 2.35
C HIS A 153 26.13 2.99 3.22
N LEU A 154 25.05 2.56 2.56
CA LEU A 154 23.81 2.18 3.20
C LEU A 154 23.68 0.66 3.19
N ARG A 155 23.29 0.05 4.31
CA ARG A 155 22.97 -1.37 4.41
C ARG A 155 21.52 -1.58 4.77
N VAL A 156 20.92 -2.61 4.19
CA VAL A 156 19.60 -3.11 4.59
C VAL A 156 19.72 -4.58 4.96
N ASN A 157 19.40 -4.89 6.22
CA ASN A 157 19.41 -6.25 6.75
C ASN A 157 17.99 -6.80 6.80
N TYR A 158 17.81 -8.05 6.38
CA TYR A 158 16.52 -8.74 6.35
C TYR A 158 16.70 -10.26 6.40
N LEU A 159 15.61 -10.99 6.65
CA LEU A 159 15.61 -12.45 6.52
C LEU A 159 15.15 -12.87 5.11
N ASN A 160 15.98 -13.67 4.45
CA ASN A 160 15.73 -14.17 3.10
C ASN A 160 14.71 -15.34 3.09
N GLU A 161 14.46 -15.93 1.91
CA GLU A 161 13.54 -17.06 1.74
C GLU A 161 13.91 -18.31 2.56
N ASP A 162 15.19 -18.49 2.86
CA ASP A 162 15.72 -19.60 3.65
C ASP A 162 15.73 -19.32 5.16
N GLY A 163 15.28 -18.12 5.59
CA GLY A 163 15.32 -17.66 6.97
C GLY A 163 16.74 -17.32 7.45
N GLU A 164 17.66 -17.06 6.53
CA GLU A 164 19.01 -16.60 6.82
C GLU A 164 19.07 -15.07 6.80
N LEU A 165 19.92 -14.50 7.66
CA LEU A 165 20.15 -13.06 7.70
C LEU A 165 20.95 -12.65 6.46
N ALA A 166 20.27 -11.94 5.56
CA ALA A 166 20.83 -11.35 4.36
C ALA A 166 21.05 -9.84 4.54
N GLU A 167 21.95 -9.30 3.73
CA GLU A 167 22.30 -7.90 3.69
C GLU A 167 22.31 -7.43 2.24
N VAL A 168 21.75 -6.25 1.99
CA VAL A 168 21.97 -5.48 0.76
C VAL A 168 22.82 -4.27 1.11
N ALA A 169 24.01 -4.18 0.53
CA ALA A 169 24.90 -3.03 0.66
C ALA A 169 24.82 -2.15 -0.59
N PHE A 170 24.37 -0.90 -0.42
CA PHE A 170 24.35 0.13 -1.44
C PHE A 170 25.58 1.02 -1.30
N THR A 171 26.44 1.02 -2.33
CA THR A 171 27.68 1.78 -2.36
C THR A 171 27.65 2.82 -3.48
N PHE A 172 28.32 3.95 -3.26
CA PHE A 172 28.23 5.10 -4.15
C PHE A 172 29.62 5.61 -4.52
N SER A 173 29.97 5.58 -5.81
CA SER A 173 31.23 6.15 -6.31
C SER A 173 31.15 7.67 -6.54
N ARG A 174 29.93 8.22 -6.55
CA ARG A 174 29.56 9.62 -6.74
C ARG A 174 28.06 9.78 -6.48
N ALA A 175 27.57 11.01 -6.44
CA ALA A 175 26.13 11.30 -6.55
C ALA A 175 25.52 10.69 -7.83
N GLY A 176 24.39 10.01 -7.68
CA GLY A 176 23.71 9.27 -8.74
C GLY A 176 23.38 7.84 -8.34
N VAL A 177 23.29 6.97 -9.37
CA VAL A 177 22.93 5.56 -9.20
C VAL A 177 24.01 4.81 -8.42
N ALA A 178 23.57 4.02 -7.45
CA ALA A 178 24.41 3.17 -6.61
C ALA A 178 24.78 1.85 -7.29
N SER A 179 25.85 1.21 -6.81
CA SER A 179 26.06 -0.22 -6.98
C SER A 179 25.54 -0.94 -5.73
N ALA A 180 24.74 -1.98 -5.92
CA ALA A 180 24.13 -2.74 -4.84
C ALA A 180 24.65 -4.17 -4.83
N TYR A 181 24.88 -4.73 -3.65
CA TYR A 181 25.39 -6.10 -3.48
C TYR A 181 24.56 -6.82 -2.44
N THR A 182 24.06 -8.01 -2.79
CA THR A 182 23.24 -8.85 -1.90
C THR A 182 24.05 -10.08 -1.47
N TYR A 183 24.19 -10.31 -0.16
CA TYR A 183 24.95 -11.43 0.41
C TYR A 183 24.43 -11.83 1.79
N LEU A 184 24.89 -12.96 2.32
CA LEU A 184 24.55 -13.35 3.70
C LEU A 184 25.39 -12.55 4.69
N ALA A 185 24.80 -12.08 5.78
CA ALA A 185 25.47 -11.23 6.78
C ALA A 185 26.67 -11.92 7.48
N ASN A 186 26.77 -13.25 7.40
CA ASN A 186 27.91 -14.02 7.90
C ASN A 186 29.05 -14.20 6.87
N GLN A 187 28.86 -13.71 5.64
CA GLN A 187 29.88 -13.69 4.59
C GLN A 187 30.53 -12.31 4.55
N GLN A 188 31.82 -12.30 4.25
CA GLN A 188 32.53 -11.06 4.01
C GLN A 188 32.15 -10.58 2.60
N GLY A 189 31.72 -9.32 2.47
CA GLY A 189 31.27 -8.72 1.21
C GLY A 189 32.37 -8.47 0.18
N ASP A 190 33.40 -9.31 0.12
CA ASP A 190 34.52 -9.17 -0.80
C ASP A 190 34.24 -9.95 -2.09
N ASP A 191 34.49 -9.31 -3.25
CA ASP A 191 34.41 -9.93 -4.59
C ASP A 191 32.99 -10.43 -4.98
N LEU A 192 31.98 -9.60 -4.72
CA LEU A 192 30.58 -9.86 -5.09
C LEU A 192 30.23 -9.21 -6.43
N ASP A 193 29.38 -9.89 -7.20
CA ASP A 193 28.74 -9.30 -8.37
C ASP A 193 27.60 -8.35 -7.93
N PRO A 194 27.43 -7.19 -8.60
CA PRO A 194 26.30 -6.32 -8.31
C PRO A 194 24.94 -6.99 -8.57
N ASP A 195 23.98 -6.74 -7.68
CA ASP A 195 22.60 -7.19 -7.82
C ASP A 195 21.77 -6.11 -8.53
N GLU A 196 21.25 -6.45 -9.72
CA GLU A 196 20.43 -5.56 -10.54
C GLU A 196 18.94 -5.52 -10.10
N ASN A 197 18.51 -6.40 -9.20
CA ASN A 197 17.11 -6.46 -8.73
C ASN A 197 16.81 -5.44 -7.64
N VAL A 198 17.83 -4.91 -6.99
CA VAL A 198 17.76 -3.84 -5.99
C VAL A 198 18.45 -2.60 -6.55
N GLY A 199 18.06 -1.43 -6.08
CA GLY A 199 18.61 -0.18 -6.61
C GLY A 199 18.63 0.93 -5.58
N ALA A 200 19.56 1.86 -5.74
CA ALA A 200 19.57 3.09 -4.97
C ALA A 200 20.08 4.28 -5.78
N PHE A 201 19.74 5.48 -5.33
CA PHE A 201 20.18 6.75 -5.89
C PHE A 201 20.58 7.69 -4.76
N LEU A 202 21.74 8.32 -4.89
CA LEU A 202 22.25 9.32 -3.95
C LEU A 202 22.17 10.72 -4.55
N ALA A 203 21.63 11.66 -3.78
CA ALA A 203 21.67 13.08 -4.07
C ALA A 203 22.38 13.81 -2.92
N GLU A 204 23.36 14.66 -3.27
CA GLU A 204 24.00 15.53 -2.28
C GLU A 204 23.04 16.64 -1.83
N THR A 205 23.16 17.04 -0.58
CA THR A 205 22.43 18.14 0.03
C THR A 205 23.39 19.17 0.63
N ALA A 206 22.85 20.25 1.20
CA ALA A 206 23.69 21.25 1.85
C ALA A 206 24.32 20.78 3.18
N THR A 207 23.80 19.69 3.77
CA THR A 207 24.13 19.22 5.13
C THR A 207 24.45 17.73 5.19
N GLY A 208 24.65 17.07 4.04
CA GLY A 208 24.83 15.62 3.94
C GLY A 208 24.28 15.07 2.64
N VAL A 209 23.64 13.90 2.68
CA VAL A 209 23.15 13.21 1.49
C VAL A 209 21.74 12.66 1.67
N ASN A 210 21.00 12.57 0.58
CA ASN A 210 19.74 11.84 0.53
C ASN A 210 19.96 10.57 -0.28
N ILE A 211 19.54 9.44 0.27
CA ILE A 211 19.58 8.15 -0.41
C ILE A 211 18.14 7.64 -0.58
N GLU A 212 17.78 7.33 -1.81
CA GLU A 212 16.59 6.56 -2.12
C GLU A 212 16.97 5.15 -2.51
N PHE A 213 16.27 4.15 -1.99
CA PHE A 213 16.49 2.75 -2.37
C PHE A 213 15.18 2.03 -2.68
N THR A 214 15.29 0.95 -3.44
CA THR A 214 14.20 0.02 -3.73
C THR A 214 14.66 -1.43 -3.58
N ILE A 215 13.83 -2.24 -2.93
CA ILE A 215 14.04 -3.68 -2.74
C ILE A 215 12.74 -4.43 -3.06
N PRO A 216 12.76 -5.48 -3.89
CA PRO A 216 11.59 -6.31 -4.13
C PRO A 216 11.09 -6.98 -2.84
N LEU A 217 9.81 -6.85 -2.49
CA LEU A 217 9.29 -7.41 -1.24
C LEU A 217 9.29 -8.95 -1.20
N ASN A 218 9.44 -9.63 -2.34
CA ASN A 218 9.49 -11.09 -2.39
C ASN A 218 10.78 -11.66 -1.79
N ILE A 219 11.88 -10.89 -1.73
CA ILE A 219 13.12 -11.37 -1.10
C ILE A 219 13.10 -11.21 0.43
N ILE A 220 12.20 -10.35 0.95
CA ILE A 220 11.97 -10.12 2.38
C ILE A 220 10.82 -11.00 2.84
N VAL A 221 11.10 -12.26 3.15
CA VAL A 221 10.08 -13.26 3.49
C VAL A 221 9.64 -13.15 4.94
N ASP A 222 10.60 -13.06 5.86
CA ASP A 222 10.32 -12.83 7.27
C ASP A 222 10.63 -11.37 7.61
N ARG A 223 9.58 -10.66 7.99
CA ARG A 223 9.60 -9.22 8.28
C ARG A 223 9.89 -8.91 9.74
N SER A 224 10.08 -9.92 10.59
CA SER A 224 10.39 -9.73 12.02
C SER A 224 11.79 -9.15 12.25
N VAL A 225 12.66 -9.20 11.24
CA VAL A 225 14.03 -8.69 11.27
C VAL A 225 14.23 -7.81 10.05
N PHE A 226 14.19 -6.50 10.27
CA PHE A 226 14.51 -5.50 9.27
C PHE A 226 15.29 -4.35 9.91
N ALA A 227 16.39 -3.93 9.27
CA ALA A 227 17.15 -2.77 9.70
C ALA A 227 17.73 -2.03 8.50
N VAL A 228 17.81 -0.70 8.61
CA VAL A 228 18.51 0.17 7.67
C VAL A 228 19.64 0.83 8.43
N THR A 229 20.88 0.62 7.99
CA THR A 229 22.09 1.13 8.66
C THR A 229 22.82 2.07 7.72
N TYR A 230 23.22 3.24 8.23
CA TYR A 230 24.21 4.07 7.56
C TYR A 230 25.58 3.83 8.18
N VAL A 231 26.57 3.60 7.32
CA VAL A 231 27.97 3.49 7.72
C VAL A 231 28.68 4.72 7.20
N ASP A 232 29.13 5.54 8.14
CA ASP A 232 29.90 6.76 7.95
C ASP A 232 31.39 6.43 8.18
N VAL A 233 32.22 6.72 7.18
CA VAL A 233 33.64 6.39 7.13
C VAL A 233 34.46 7.67 6.98
N ASP A 234 34.78 8.28 8.12
CA ASP A 234 35.71 9.40 8.19
C ASP A 234 37.16 9.02 7.88
N VAL A 235 37.78 9.71 6.93
CA VAL A 235 39.22 9.58 6.68
C VAL A 235 40.02 10.50 7.61
N ASN A 236 40.29 10.02 8.83
CA ASN A 236 41.19 10.75 9.74
C ASN A 236 42.67 10.58 9.33
N PRO A 237 43.42 11.67 9.05
CA PRO A 237 44.83 11.61 8.65
C PRO A 237 45.78 11.06 9.73
N VAL A 238 45.34 10.93 10.98
CA VAL A 238 46.13 10.41 12.10
C VAL A 238 45.84 8.93 12.39
N GLU A 239 44.58 8.48 12.27
CA GLU A 239 44.14 7.17 12.79
C GLU A 239 43.96 6.06 11.75
N ARG A 240 44.09 6.35 10.44
CA ARG A 240 43.77 5.39 9.35
C ARG A 240 42.31 4.90 9.47
N SER A 241 41.39 5.78 9.09
CA SER A 241 39.92 5.57 9.02
C SER A 241 39.22 5.39 10.37
N GLN A 242 38.26 6.27 10.65
CA GLN A 242 37.24 6.06 11.68
C GLN A 242 35.97 5.57 10.99
N THR A 243 35.26 4.63 11.61
CA THR A 243 33.98 4.14 11.09
C THR A 243 32.94 4.35 12.18
N THR A 244 32.00 5.24 11.92
CA THR A 244 30.81 5.45 12.73
C THR A 244 29.67 4.70 12.07
N THR A 245 28.99 3.85 12.83
CA THR A 245 27.84 3.09 12.30
C THR A 245 26.60 3.59 13.02
N THR A 246 25.71 4.26 12.28
CA THR A 246 24.40 4.62 12.79
C THR A 246 23.43 3.50 12.44
N GLN A 247 23.03 2.74 13.46
CA GLN A 247 22.03 1.69 13.34
C GLN A 247 20.75 2.07 14.06
N PRO A 248 19.61 1.49 13.64
CA PRO A 248 18.39 1.53 14.41
C PRO A 248 18.63 0.84 15.76
N THR A 249 18.71 1.60 16.86
CA THR A 249 18.73 1.07 18.23
C THR A 249 17.61 1.71 19.02
N ALA A 250 16.37 1.30 18.77
CA ALA A 250 15.25 1.69 19.63
C ALA A 250 15.02 0.59 20.66
N ALA A 251 14.82 0.97 21.93
CA ALA A 251 14.55 0.03 23.03
C ALA A 251 15.58 -1.10 23.24
N GLY A 252 16.81 -0.96 22.71
CA GLY A 252 17.86 -1.99 22.83
C GLY A 252 17.73 -3.17 21.86
N LEU A 253 16.97 -2.99 20.77
CA LEU A 253 16.90 -3.95 19.66
C LEU A 253 17.79 -3.48 18.52
N ASP A 254 18.48 -4.42 17.87
CA ASP A 254 19.30 -4.18 16.67
C ASP A 254 18.47 -4.24 15.38
N TYR A 255 17.23 -4.74 15.46
CA TYR A 255 16.31 -4.97 14.34
C TYR A 255 14.87 -4.64 14.72
N PHE A 256 14.07 -4.32 13.71
CA PHE A 256 12.68 -3.89 13.82
C PHE A 256 11.78 -4.83 13.02
N GLU A 257 10.51 -4.90 13.41
CA GLU A 257 9.50 -5.56 12.60
C GLU A 257 9.07 -4.62 11.45
N LEU A 258 9.15 -5.10 10.20
CA LEU A 258 8.69 -4.36 9.03
C LEU A 258 7.19 -4.61 8.78
N VAL A 259 6.36 -3.63 9.11
CA VAL A 259 4.92 -3.66 8.86
C VAL A 259 4.63 -3.01 7.52
N VAL A 260 4.16 -3.79 6.54
CA VAL A 260 3.88 -3.29 5.18
C VAL A 260 2.38 -3.10 4.98
N TYR A 261 1.94 -1.85 4.97
CA TYR A 261 0.60 -1.49 4.54
C TYR A 261 0.55 -1.48 3.01
N ARG A 262 0.01 -2.56 2.45
CA ARG A 262 -0.20 -2.62 0.99
C ARG A 262 -1.26 -1.63 0.56
N SER A 263 -0.97 -0.91 -0.52
CA SER A 263 -1.87 0.09 -1.07
C SER A 263 -3.24 -0.50 -1.32
N ALA A 264 -4.26 0.25 -0.91
CA ALA A 264 -5.65 -0.05 -1.19
C ALA A 264 -5.92 0.13 -2.69
N THR A 265 -5.39 -0.77 -3.52
CA THR A 265 -5.94 -1.06 -4.86
C THR A 265 -7.45 -1.35 -4.76
N ILE A 266 -7.95 -1.70 -3.57
CA ILE A 266 -9.37 -1.82 -3.26
C ILE A 266 -10.11 -0.48 -3.31
N LEU A 267 -9.56 0.62 -2.80
CA LEU A 267 -10.29 1.91 -2.73
C LEU A 267 -10.47 2.51 -4.12
N GLU A 268 -9.41 2.49 -4.93
CA GLU A 268 -9.47 2.92 -6.33
C GLU A 268 -10.40 2.00 -7.15
N LYS A 269 -10.40 0.69 -6.87
CA LYS A 269 -11.28 -0.26 -7.55
C LYS A 269 -12.74 -0.15 -7.07
N ILE A 270 -13.00 0.15 -5.80
CA ILE A 270 -14.32 0.44 -5.25
C ILE A 270 -14.87 1.75 -5.82
N GLU A 271 -14.06 2.81 -5.89
CA GLU A 271 -14.44 4.08 -6.53
C GLU A 271 -14.71 3.90 -8.03
N SER A 272 -13.88 3.11 -8.73
CA SER A 272 -14.09 2.79 -10.16
C SER A 272 -15.32 1.90 -10.44
N LEU A 273 -15.88 1.25 -9.41
CA LEU A 273 -17.08 0.40 -9.52
C LEU A 273 -18.40 1.19 -9.44
N GLY A 274 -18.35 2.53 -9.43
CA GLY A 274 -19.50 3.37 -9.78
C GLY A 274 -20.45 3.71 -8.63
N PHE A 275 -19.92 4.18 -7.50
CA PHE A 275 -20.75 4.73 -6.40
C PHE A 275 -21.12 6.21 -6.57
N GLU A 276 -20.84 6.83 -7.72
CA GLU A 276 -21.12 8.26 -7.95
C GLU A 276 -22.61 8.65 -7.93
N ASP A 277 -23.56 7.72 -8.01
CA ASP A 277 -24.97 8.09 -8.24
C ASP A 277 -26.00 7.60 -7.21
N THR A 278 -25.58 7.04 -6.08
CA THR A 278 -26.52 6.73 -4.98
C THR A 278 -26.63 7.90 -4.01
N ARG A 279 -27.24 9.00 -4.47
CA ARG A 279 -27.83 9.99 -3.55
C ARG A 279 -28.94 9.34 -2.74
N VAL A 280 -28.65 9.04 -1.48
CA VAL A 280 -29.68 8.73 -0.48
C VAL A 280 -30.42 10.02 -0.16
N MET A 281 -31.61 10.19 -0.74
CA MET A 281 -32.59 11.16 -0.25
C MET A 281 -33.33 10.47 0.90
N ILE A 282 -33.05 10.89 2.13
CA ILE A 282 -33.80 10.54 3.34
C ILE A 282 -35.17 11.22 3.30
#